data_AF-A0A937FEI4-F1
#
_entry.id   AF-A0A937FEI4-F1
#
_cell.length_a   1.000
_cell.length_b   1.000
_cell.length_c   1.000
_cell.angle_alpha   90.00
_cell.angle_beta   90.00
_cell.angle_gamma   90.00
#
_symmetry.space_group_name_H-M   'P 1'
#
loop_
_entity.id
_entity.type
_entity.pdbx_description
1 polymer ?
#
loop_
_entity_poly.entity_id
_entity_poly.type
_entity_poly.pdbx_seq_one_letter_code
_entity_poly.pdbx_strand_id
1 'polypeptide(L)'
;MKITLLTLFIACLSIFTARSQNIDTYFQSVRTGSYPQIPSAFFSGDMTLMNQLTPYYKDSIDDVRGKAYYIAYRSATNTDNQKIKKAAIGALIEGVKDKDSGLSGDNIEFLTEFDKDLFSAKDQQELLSVLSTIKYHKPELIKLIGYVNISEAENTLKSYAASSNRRLQWSGLLALSRMGDEASAQKIISILENLPVNDNLVYELVPDLVYTRNKAAFDYLFTIINSNENNCTSPDPDNEVAILCGYRVMEYLAPHLTAQPLPTEDGELAVDNYEQALQELRAWHANHQSDYGILEEGY
;
A
#
# COMPACT_ATOMS: atom_id res chain seq x y z
N MET A 1 -28.14 -46.81 15.86
CA MET A 1 -27.84 -45.50 15.23
C MET A 1 -27.23 -44.51 16.23
N LYS A 2 -26.16 -44.91 16.94
CA LYS A 2 -25.44 -44.07 17.93
C LYS A 2 -23.90 -44.21 17.85
N ILE A 3 -23.38 -45.18 17.09
CA ILE A 3 -21.94 -45.48 17.01
C ILE A 3 -21.26 -44.70 15.86
N THR A 4 -22.01 -44.36 14.80
CA THR A 4 -21.48 -43.63 13.62
C THR A 4 -21.15 -42.16 13.90
N LEU A 5 -21.67 -41.57 14.98
CA LEU A 5 -21.38 -40.17 15.36
C LEU A 5 -20.03 -40.03 16.10
N LEU A 6 -19.54 -41.08 16.75
CA LEU A 6 -18.32 -41.04 17.57
C LEU A 6 -17.05 -41.15 16.72
N THR A 7 -17.09 -41.90 15.62
CA THR A 7 -15.95 -42.04 14.68
C THR A 7 -15.72 -40.80 13.82
N LEU A 8 -16.76 -40.00 13.54
CA LEU A 8 -16.62 -38.75 12.79
C LEU A 8 -15.92 -37.65 13.64
N PHE A 9 -16.06 -37.70 14.96
CA PHE A 9 -15.46 -36.73 15.88
C PHE A 9 -13.94 -36.94 16.05
N ILE A 10 -13.46 -38.20 15.98
CA ILE A 10 -12.03 -38.52 16.14
C ILE A 10 -11.22 -38.11 14.91
N ALA A 11 -11.78 -38.25 13.69
CA ALA A 11 -11.08 -37.89 12.46
C ALA A 11 -10.81 -36.37 12.33
N CYS A 12 -11.74 -35.52 12.80
CA CYS A 12 -11.54 -34.07 12.79
C CYS A 12 -10.46 -33.60 13.79
N LEU A 13 -10.28 -34.30 14.93
CA LEU A 13 -9.22 -33.94 15.87
C LEU A 13 -7.82 -34.23 15.32
N SER A 14 -7.63 -35.33 14.58
CA SER A 14 -6.33 -35.70 14.02
C SER A 14 -5.80 -34.75 12.94
N ILE A 15 -6.69 -34.09 12.19
CA ILE A 15 -6.26 -33.12 11.17
C ILE A 15 -5.83 -31.80 11.84
N PHE A 16 -6.47 -31.42 12.94
CA PHE A 16 -6.14 -30.20 13.69
C PHE A 16 -4.76 -30.28 14.36
N THR A 17 -4.40 -31.43 14.95
CA THR A 17 -3.12 -31.62 15.65
C THR A 17 -1.91 -31.64 14.70
N ALA A 18 -2.07 -32.20 13.50
CA ALA A 18 -0.99 -32.25 12.52
C ALA A 18 -0.61 -30.84 12.00
N ARG A 19 -1.58 -29.93 11.86
CA ARG A 19 -1.34 -28.57 11.38
C ARG A 19 -0.71 -27.67 12.45
N SER A 20 -1.17 -27.76 13.70
CA SER A 20 -0.57 -27.00 14.81
C SER A 20 0.88 -27.41 15.09
N GLN A 21 1.21 -28.70 14.97
CA GLN A 21 2.59 -29.16 15.11
C GLN A 21 3.52 -28.58 14.02
N ASN A 22 2.99 -28.29 12.84
CA ASN A 22 3.76 -27.73 11.74
C ASN A 22 4.14 -26.26 11.97
N ILE A 23 3.18 -25.42 12.43
CA ILE A 23 3.46 -23.99 12.70
C ILE A 23 4.43 -23.80 13.86
N ASP A 24 4.30 -24.58 14.94
CA ASP A 24 5.20 -24.50 16.07
C ASP A 24 6.62 -24.93 15.68
N THR A 25 6.76 -26.00 14.90
CA THR A 25 8.07 -26.47 14.39
C THR A 25 8.73 -25.42 13.50
N TYR A 26 7.95 -24.77 12.62
CA TYR A 26 8.44 -23.69 11.78
C TYR A 26 8.99 -22.54 12.62
N PHE A 27 8.21 -22.02 13.58
CA PHE A 27 8.66 -20.89 14.39
C PHE A 27 9.78 -21.25 15.37
N GLN A 28 9.86 -22.49 15.86
CA GLN A 28 11.04 -22.93 16.61
C GLN A 28 12.31 -22.88 15.75
N SER A 29 12.20 -23.23 14.47
CA SER A 29 13.33 -23.12 13.54
C SER A 29 13.77 -21.65 13.39
N VAL A 30 12.81 -20.74 13.19
CA VAL A 30 13.08 -19.28 13.14
C VAL A 30 13.74 -18.79 14.43
N ARG A 31 13.27 -19.20 15.61
CA ARG A 31 13.89 -18.84 16.90
C ARG A 31 15.35 -19.29 17.02
N THR A 32 15.71 -20.40 16.38
CA THR A 32 17.09 -20.91 16.37
C THR A 32 17.99 -20.27 15.30
N GLY A 33 17.49 -19.25 14.57
CA GLY A 33 18.21 -18.58 13.49
C GLY A 33 18.21 -19.37 12.17
N SER A 34 17.33 -20.36 12.04
CA SER A 34 17.09 -21.07 10.77
C SER A 34 15.94 -20.41 10.04
N TYR A 35 16.09 -20.17 8.74
CA TYR A 35 15.08 -19.51 7.90
C TYR A 35 14.54 -20.48 6.84
N PRO A 36 13.80 -21.54 7.23
CA PRO A 36 13.18 -22.42 6.26
C PRO A 36 12.19 -21.64 5.39
N GLN A 37 11.97 -22.13 4.17
CA GLN A 37 10.90 -21.62 3.32
C GLN A 37 9.56 -21.73 4.04
N ILE A 38 8.74 -20.67 3.99
CA ILE A 38 7.42 -20.67 4.60
C ILE A 38 6.57 -21.72 3.86
N PRO A 39 6.00 -22.72 4.56
CA PRO A 39 5.13 -23.69 3.93
C PRO A 39 3.96 -23.00 3.21
N SER A 40 3.71 -23.33 1.94
CA SER A 40 2.61 -22.73 1.17
C SER A 40 1.23 -22.95 1.80
N ALA A 41 1.08 -24.04 2.58
CA ALA A 41 -0.11 -24.31 3.39
C ALA A 41 -0.40 -23.23 4.46
N PHE A 42 0.56 -22.37 4.78
CA PHE A 42 0.37 -21.22 5.67
C PHE A 42 -0.26 -20.02 4.95
N PHE A 43 -0.54 -20.12 3.65
CA PHE A 43 -1.24 -19.05 2.92
C PHE A 43 -2.65 -19.46 2.50
N SER A 44 -3.20 -20.52 3.11
CA SER A 44 -4.46 -21.13 2.67
C SER A 44 -5.71 -20.31 2.98
N GLY A 45 -5.59 -19.12 3.58
CA GLY A 45 -6.74 -18.35 4.07
C GLY A 45 -7.62 -19.16 5.02
N ASP A 46 -7.07 -19.62 6.16
CA ASP A 46 -7.84 -20.30 7.22
C ASP A 46 -7.81 -19.49 8.52
N MET A 47 -8.99 -19.23 9.12
CA MET A 47 -9.10 -18.55 10.42
C MET A 47 -8.40 -19.31 11.56
N THR A 48 -8.29 -20.63 11.46
CA THR A 48 -7.55 -21.46 12.40
C THR A 48 -6.09 -21.03 12.46
N LEU A 49 -5.50 -20.77 11.29
CA LEU A 49 -4.12 -20.30 11.19
C LEU A 49 -3.95 -18.93 11.84
N MET A 50 -4.86 -18.00 11.57
CA MET A 50 -4.84 -16.66 12.18
C MET A 50 -4.82 -16.72 13.71
N ASN A 51 -5.61 -17.62 14.30
CA ASN A 51 -5.61 -17.84 15.74
C ASN A 51 -4.28 -18.44 16.23
N GLN A 52 -3.70 -19.37 15.48
CA GLN A 52 -2.40 -19.99 15.79
C GLN A 52 -1.23 -19.00 15.72
N LEU A 53 -1.33 -17.93 14.93
CA LEU A 53 -0.31 -16.89 14.84
C LEU A 53 -0.26 -15.97 16.08
N THR A 54 -1.36 -15.86 16.83
CA THR A 54 -1.48 -14.97 18.01
C THR A 54 -0.27 -14.97 18.97
N PRO A 55 0.23 -16.13 19.45
CA PRO A 55 1.39 -16.14 20.34
C PRO A 55 2.68 -15.60 19.67
N TYR A 56 2.81 -15.73 18.36
CA TYR A 56 4.01 -15.36 17.62
C TYR A 56 4.12 -13.86 17.34
N TYR A 57 3.00 -13.12 17.33
CA TYR A 57 3.02 -11.65 17.26
C TYR A 57 3.66 -11.00 18.50
N LYS A 58 3.78 -11.73 19.61
CA LYS A 58 4.34 -11.23 20.87
C LYS A 58 5.67 -11.90 21.23
N ASP A 59 6.29 -12.57 20.27
CA ASP A 59 7.56 -13.26 20.50
C ASP A 59 8.68 -12.27 20.83
N SER A 60 9.64 -12.69 21.66
CA SER A 60 10.76 -11.84 22.04
C SER A 60 11.71 -11.55 20.87
N ILE A 61 11.74 -12.45 19.86
CA ILE A 61 12.57 -12.37 18.66
C ILE A 61 11.79 -11.66 17.55
N ASP A 62 12.37 -10.61 16.99
CA ASP A 62 11.83 -9.82 15.87
C ASP A 62 11.58 -10.66 14.61
N ASP A 63 12.52 -11.52 14.21
CA ASP A 63 12.35 -12.41 13.06
C ASP A 63 11.08 -13.28 13.16
N VAL A 64 10.75 -13.75 14.37
CA VAL A 64 9.54 -14.54 14.61
C VAL A 64 8.30 -13.68 14.42
N ARG A 65 8.28 -12.47 15.01
CA ARG A 65 7.16 -11.53 14.86
C ARG A 65 6.97 -11.14 13.40
N GLY A 66 8.05 -10.79 12.70
CA GLY A 66 8.03 -10.44 11.28
C GLY A 66 7.48 -11.55 10.40
N LYS A 67 7.92 -12.81 10.61
CA LYS A 67 7.34 -13.95 9.87
C LYS A 67 5.87 -14.17 10.21
N ALA A 68 5.44 -13.96 11.45
CA ALA A 68 4.03 -14.08 11.81
C ALA A 68 3.17 -13.02 11.11
N TYR A 69 3.58 -11.75 11.12
CA TYR A 69 2.89 -10.68 10.41
C TYR A 69 2.86 -10.92 8.90
N TYR A 70 3.97 -11.35 8.31
CA TYR A 70 4.02 -11.68 6.89
C TYR A 70 3.09 -12.85 6.51
N ILE A 71 3.02 -13.91 7.32
CA ILE A 71 2.07 -15.02 7.09
C ILE A 71 0.61 -14.52 7.18
N ALA A 72 0.30 -13.65 8.14
CA ALA A 72 -1.02 -13.04 8.29
C ALA A 72 -1.40 -12.22 7.05
N TYR A 73 -0.51 -11.35 6.60
CA TYR A 73 -0.65 -10.55 5.39
C TYR A 73 -0.88 -11.43 4.14
N ARG A 74 0.03 -12.38 3.86
CA ARG A 74 -0.08 -13.26 2.68
C ARG A 74 -1.29 -14.17 2.72
N SER A 75 -1.72 -14.62 3.90
CA SER A 75 -2.96 -15.39 4.04
C SER A 75 -4.19 -14.59 3.66
N ALA A 76 -4.17 -13.28 3.93
CA ALA A 76 -5.29 -12.39 3.69
C ALA A 76 -5.34 -11.86 2.26
N THR A 77 -4.20 -11.65 1.59
CA THR A 77 -4.16 -11.26 0.18
C THR A 77 -4.43 -12.41 -0.78
N ASN A 78 -4.19 -13.66 -0.37
CA ASN A 78 -4.48 -14.86 -1.17
C ASN A 78 -5.91 -15.43 -0.97
N THR A 79 -6.84 -14.69 -0.36
CA THR A 79 -8.20 -15.18 -0.09
C THR A 79 -9.26 -14.09 -0.26
N ASP A 80 -10.46 -14.46 -0.69
CA ASP A 80 -11.63 -13.56 -0.68
C ASP A 80 -12.38 -13.52 0.66
N ASN A 81 -11.91 -14.29 1.65
CA ASN A 81 -12.57 -14.37 2.94
C ASN A 81 -12.36 -13.10 3.78
N GLN A 82 -13.40 -12.27 3.78
CA GLN A 82 -13.51 -11.02 4.53
C GLN A 82 -13.15 -11.13 6.03
N LYS A 83 -13.46 -12.26 6.68
CA LYS A 83 -13.13 -12.45 8.10
C LYS A 83 -11.62 -12.57 8.32
N ILE A 84 -10.92 -13.20 7.38
CA ILE A 84 -9.46 -13.36 7.45
C ILE A 84 -8.79 -12.03 7.14
N LYS A 85 -9.25 -11.31 6.11
CA LYS A 85 -8.77 -9.96 5.80
C LYS A 85 -8.85 -9.05 7.02
N LYS A 86 -10.02 -8.99 7.66
CA LYS A 86 -10.23 -8.18 8.88
C LYS A 86 -9.38 -8.64 10.07
N ALA A 87 -9.20 -9.95 10.25
CA ALA A 87 -8.32 -10.47 11.29
C ALA A 87 -6.85 -10.10 11.05
N ALA A 88 -6.39 -10.14 9.79
CA ALA A 88 -5.05 -9.74 9.42
C ALA A 88 -4.85 -8.23 9.60
N ILE A 89 -5.77 -7.38 9.14
CA ILE A 89 -5.72 -5.92 9.37
C ILE A 89 -5.55 -5.60 10.86
N GLY A 90 -6.37 -6.22 11.73
CA GLY A 90 -6.24 -6.01 13.18
C GLY A 90 -4.89 -6.46 13.74
N ALA A 91 -4.32 -7.56 13.24
CA ALA A 91 -2.99 -8.02 13.65
C ALA A 91 -1.88 -7.07 13.15
N LEU A 92 -1.96 -6.62 11.90
CA LEU A 92 -1.00 -5.70 11.29
C LEU A 92 -1.02 -4.32 11.97
N ILE A 93 -2.19 -3.78 12.32
CA ILE A 93 -2.31 -2.53 13.10
C ILE A 93 -1.63 -2.66 14.47
N GLU A 94 -1.72 -3.81 15.11
CA GLU A 94 -0.95 -4.07 16.34
C GLU A 94 0.55 -4.16 16.06
N GLY A 95 0.94 -4.72 14.91
CA GLY A 95 2.33 -4.75 14.43
C GLY A 95 2.91 -3.37 14.10
N VAL A 96 2.09 -2.38 13.75
CA VAL A 96 2.57 -0.98 13.60
C VAL A 96 3.13 -0.45 14.93
N LYS A 97 2.68 -0.97 16.07
CA LYS A 97 3.16 -0.61 17.41
C LYS A 97 4.41 -1.38 17.85
N ASP A 98 4.99 -2.21 16.97
CA ASP A 98 6.16 -3.01 17.30
C ASP A 98 7.33 -2.12 17.74
N LYS A 99 8.14 -2.65 18.67
CA LYS A 99 9.34 -1.96 19.17
C LYS A 99 10.44 -1.91 18.11
N ASP A 100 10.44 -2.87 17.18
CA ASP A 100 11.34 -2.89 16.05
C ASP A 100 10.81 -1.97 14.94
N SER A 101 11.65 -1.01 14.52
CA SER A 101 11.24 -0.04 13.51
C SER A 101 11.07 -0.66 12.13
N GLY A 102 11.81 -1.72 11.78
CA GLY A 102 11.62 -2.43 10.52
C GLY A 102 10.23 -3.05 10.45
N LEU A 103 9.87 -3.82 11.47
CA LEU A 103 8.55 -4.45 11.58
C LEU A 103 7.41 -3.41 11.59
N SER A 104 7.58 -2.30 12.31
CA SER A 104 6.58 -1.22 12.33
C SER A 104 6.33 -0.67 10.91
N GLY A 105 7.39 -0.50 10.11
CA GLY A 105 7.32 -0.05 8.72
C GLY A 105 6.67 -1.08 7.81
N ASP A 106 7.14 -2.33 7.85
CA ASP A 106 6.60 -3.44 7.05
C ASP A 106 5.10 -3.62 7.28
N ASN A 107 4.63 -3.48 8.54
CA ASN A 107 3.20 -3.59 8.84
C ASN A 107 2.39 -2.42 8.29
N ILE A 108 2.94 -1.20 8.20
CA ILE A 108 2.26 -0.08 7.52
C ILE A 108 2.15 -0.36 6.03
N GLU A 109 3.23 -0.85 5.41
CA GLU A 109 3.25 -1.24 3.99
C GLU A 109 2.26 -2.37 3.71
N PHE A 110 2.23 -3.43 4.50
CA PHE A 110 1.23 -4.49 4.32
C PHE A 110 -0.22 -3.99 4.45
N LEU A 111 -0.46 -2.93 5.23
CA LEU A 111 -1.79 -2.33 5.36
C LEU A 111 -2.23 -1.56 4.10
N THR A 112 -1.31 -1.10 3.25
CA THR A 112 -1.65 -0.38 2.00
C THR A 112 -2.23 -1.29 0.92
N GLU A 113 -2.05 -2.60 1.07
CA GLU A 113 -2.53 -3.64 0.15
C GLU A 113 -4.01 -4.03 0.37
N PHE A 114 -4.64 -3.48 1.40
CA PHE A 114 -6.05 -3.75 1.71
C PHE A 114 -6.93 -2.60 1.26
N ASP A 115 -8.07 -2.93 0.64
CA ASP A 115 -9.13 -1.96 0.36
C ASP A 115 -9.54 -1.21 1.64
N LYS A 116 -9.59 0.12 1.56
CA LYS A 116 -10.00 1.02 2.66
C LYS A 116 -11.34 0.63 3.31
N ASP A 117 -12.28 0.06 2.56
CA ASP A 117 -13.60 -0.33 3.07
C ASP A 117 -13.53 -1.57 3.99
N LEU A 118 -12.38 -2.26 4.04
CA LEU A 118 -12.14 -3.37 4.97
C LEU A 118 -11.83 -2.91 6.39
N PHE A 119 -11.38 -1.66 6.56
CA PHE A 119 -11.02 -1.11 7.86
C PHE A 119 -12.27 -0.75 8.65
N SER A 120 -12.51 -1.48 9.74
CA SER A 120 -13.66 -1.20 10.61
C SER A 120 -13.47 0.11 11.38
N ALA A 121 -14.56 0.67 11.92
CA ALA A 121 -14.46 1.83 12.80
C ALA A 121 -13.50 1.59 14.00
N LYS A 122 -13.40 0.35 14.49
CA LYS A 122 -12.44 0.00 15.53
C LYS A 122 -11.00 0.13 15.03
N ASP A 123 -10.73 -0.37 13.83
CA ASP A 123 -9.39 -0.32 13.21
C ASP A 123 -8.96 1.13 12.98
N GLN A 124 -9.88 1.97 12.51
CA GLN A 124 -9.65 3.41 12.32
C GLN A 124 -9.31 4.11 13.65
N GLN A 125 -10.05 3.83 14.73
CA GLN A 125 -9.75 4.38 16.06
C GLN A 125 -8.38 3.92 16.58
N GLU A 126 -7.98 2.68 16.29
CA GLU A 126 -6.64 2.22 16.66
C GLU A 126 -5.54 2.89 15.83
N LEU A 127 -5.73 3.11 14.53
CA LEU A 127 -4.79 3.88 13.71
C LEU A 127 -4.61 5.31 14.23
N LEU A 128 -5.68 5.97 14.70
CA LEU A 128 -5.60 7.29 15.35
C LEU A 128 -4.81 7.24 16.66
N SER A 129 -5.05 6.21 17.48
CA SER A 129 -4.30 5.98 18.72
C SER A 129 -2.80 5.80 18.43
N VAL A 130 -2.47 4.99 17.42
CA VAL A 130 -1.09 4.78 16.96
C VAL A 130 -0.47 6.08 16.46
N LEU A 131 -1.16 6.87 15.64
CA LEU A 131 -0.65 8.14 15.10
C LEU A 131 -0.17 9.11 16.20
N SER A 132 -0.85 9.10 17.35
CA SER A 132 -0.49 9.96 18.48
C SER A 132 0.80 9.54 19.18
N THR A 133 1.17 8.26 19.12
CA THR A 133 2.25 7.66 19.91
C THR A 133 3.41 7.11 19.09
N ILE A 134 3.23 6.91 17.78
CA ILE A 134 4.23 6.33 16.91
C ILE A 134 5.49 7.20 16.83
N LYS A 135 6.65 6.55 16.94
CA LYS A 135 7.97 7.20 16.93
C LYS A 135 8.61 7.22 15.54
N TYR A 136 8.41 6.16 14.77
CA TYR A 136 8.99 5.96 13.44
C TYR A 136 7.86 5.94 12.39
N HIS A 137 8.20 6.06 11.11
CA HIS A 137 7.25 5.90 9.98
C HIS A 137 5.95 6.71 10.05
N LYS A 138 6.00 7.83 10.79
CA LYS A 138 4.84 8.71 10.97
C LYS A 138 4.33 9.31 9.65
N PRO A 139 5.19 9.73 8.70
CA PRO A 139 4.80 10.11 7.34
C PRO A 139 3.95 9.06 6.61
N GLU A 140 4.39 7.81 6.65
CA GLU A 140 3.73 6.67 6.00
C GLU A 140 2.38 6.38 6.66
N LEU A 141 2.32 6.39 8.00
CA LEU A 141 1.05 6.25 8.71
C LEU A 141 0.07 7.41 8.43
N ILE A 142 0.57 8.64 8.29
CA ILE A 142 -0.26 9.79 7.90
C ILE A 142 -0.90 9.55 6.54
N LYS A 143 -0.14 9.06 5.55
CA LYS A 143 -0.68 8.69 4.23
C LYS A 143 -1.64 7.50 4.31
N LEU A 144 -1.37 6.46 5.11
CA LEU A 144 -2.33 5.37 5.35
C LEU A 144 -3.66 5.90 5.89
N ILE A 145 -3.63 6.83 6.84
CA ILE A 145 -4.83 7.46 7.40
C ILE A 145 -5.60 8.25 6.33
N GLY A 146 -4.91 8.97 5.44
CA GLY A 146 -5.52 9.66 4.31
C GLY A 146 -6.19 8.70 3.32
N TYR A 147 -5.54 7.58 3.01
CA TYR A 147 -6.09 6.54 2.13
C TYR A 147 -7.33 5.86 2.72
N VAL A 148 -7.26 5.48 4.01
CA VAL A 148 -8.40 4.90 4.74
C VAL A 148 -9.53 5.92 4.95
N ASN A 149 -9.25 7.20 4.70
CA ASN A 149 -10.20 8.32 4.79
C ASN A 149 -10.82 8.47 6.19
N ILE A 150 -9.97 8.48 7.23
CA ILE A 150 -10.42 8.60 8.62
C ILE A 150 -10.74 10.08 8.93
N SER A 151 -11.99 10.48 8.75
CA SER A 151 -12.48 11.86 8.93
C SER A 151 -12.12 12.50 10.29
N GLU A 152 -12.09 11.72 11.36
CA GLU A 152 -11.73 12.19 12.70
C GLU A 152 -10.27 12.65 12.79
N ALA A 153 -9.41 12.26 11.84
CA ALA A 153 -8.03 12.70 11.75
C ALA A 153 -7.87 14.11 11.17
N GLU A 154 -8.88 14.69 10.51
CA GLU A 154 -8.74 15.89 9.68
C GLU A 154 -7.99 17.05 10.37
N ASN A 155 -8.37 17.40 11.60
CA ASN A 155 -7.72 18.50 12.34
C ASN A 155 -6.26 18.19 12.68
N THR A 156 -5.97 16.93 12.98
CA THR A 156 -4.60 16.45 13.23
C THR A 156 -3.78 16.51 11.94
N LEU A 157 -4.35 16.09 10.81
CA LEU A 157 -3.72 16.17 9.49
C LEU A 157 -3.47 17.61 9.05
N LYS A 158 -4.42 18.53 9.28
CA LYS A 158 -4.24 19.99 9.06
C LYS A 158 -3.08 20.54 9.89
N SER A 159 -2.94 20.07 11.13
CA SER A 159 -1.80 20.44 11.98
C SER A 159 -0.47 19.92 11.43
N TYR A 160 -0.44 18.70 10.86
CA TYR A 160 0.74 18.21 10.15
C TYR A 160 1.03 19.00 8.87
N ALA A 161 0.03 19.29 8.04
CA ALA A 161 0.15 20.10 6.82
C ALA A 161 0.61 21.56 7.07
N ALA A 162 0.49 22.04 8.31
CA ALA A 162 1.03 23.31 8.79
C ALA A 162 2.35 23.18 9.56
N SER A 163 2.89 21.97 9.73
CA SER A 163 4.12 21.71 10.48
C SER A 163 5.34 22.37 9.83
N SER A 164 6.31 22.78 10.66
CA SER A 164 7.63 23.20 10.21
C SER A 164 8.52 22.03 9.79
N ASN A 165 8.19 20.80 10.20
CA ASN A 165 8.86 19.60 9.71
C ASN A 165 8.34 19.29 8.30
N ARG A 166 9.18 19.49 7.28
CA ARG A 166 8.80 19.35 5.87
C ARG A 166 8.25 17.98 5.50
N ARG A 167 8.76 16.89 6.08
CA ARG A 167 8.28 15.53 5.77
C ARG A 167 6.87 15.31 6.32
N LEU A 168 6.60 15.79 7.54
CA LEU A 168 5.24 15.75 8.12
C LEU A 168 4.29 16.72 7.39
N GLN A 169 4.80 17.89 6.99
CA GLN A 169 4.07 18.86 6.20
C GLN A 169 3.58 18.26 4.89
N TRP A 170 4.50 17.67 4.13
CA TRP A 170 4.20 17.02 2.86
C TRP A 170 3.20 15.89 3.03
N SER A 171 3.45 14.98 3.98
CA SER A 171 2.54 13.84 4.23
C SER A 171 1.14 14.30 4.64
N GLY A 172 1.03 15.34 5.47
CA GLY A 172 -0.26 15.91 5.86
C GLY A 172 -1.02 16.50 4.68
N LEU A 173 -0.33 17.20 3.77
CA LEU A 173 -0.93 17.72 2.54
C LEU A 173 -1.40 16.59 1.62
N LEU A 174 -0.59 15.55 1.43
CA LEU A 174 -0.95 14.39 0.61
C LEU A 174 -2.18 13.67 1.17
N ALA A 175 -2.18 13.37 2.47
CA ALA A 175 -3.30 12.69 3.12
C ALA A 175 -4.59 13.51 3.02
N LEU A 176 -4.54 14.82 3.28
CA LEU A 176 -5.71 15.71 3.12
C LEU A 176 -6.19 15.78 1.67
N SER A 177 -5.26 15.88 0.71
CA SER A 177 -5.60 15.86 -0.71
C SER A 177 -6.27 14.55 -1.12
N ARG A 178 -5.81 13.40 -0.58
CA ARG A 178 -6.43 12.08 -0.79
C ARG A 178 -7.84 12.00 -0.21
N MET A 179 -8.11 12.74 0.87
CA MET A 179 -9.43 12.87 1.48
C MET A 179 -10.33 13.92 0.78
N GLY A 180 -9.85 14.57 -0.29
CA GLY A 180 -10.61 15.57 -1.06
C GLY A 180 -10.48 17.01 -0.58
N ASP A 181 -9.49 17.34 0.25
CA ASP A 181 -9.22 18.74 0.64
C ASP A 181 -8.52 19.50 -0.50
N GLU A 182 -9.32 20.25 -1.28
CA GLU A 182 -8.85 21.01 -2.44
C GLU A 182 -7.78 22.06 -2.09
N ALA A 183 -7.81 22.64 -0.89
CA ALA A 183 -6.80 23.62 -0.48
C ALA A 183 -5.42 22.98 -0.34
N SER A 184 -5.34 21.76 0.20
CA SER A 184 -4.12 20.98 0.30
C SER A 184 -3.62 20.52 -1.07
N ALA A 185 -4.54 20.09 -1.95
CA ALA A 185 -4.22 19.75 -3.34
C ALA A 185 -3.57 20.94 -4.06
N GLN A 186 -4.18 22.13 -4.01
CA GLN A 186 -3.64 23.33 -4.66
C GLN A 186 -2.30 23.78 -4.06
N LYS A 187 -2.12 23.62 -2.75
CA LYS A 187 -0.81 23.89 -2.13
C LYS A 187 0.27 22.95 -2.65
N ILE A 188 -0.04 21.66 -2.84
CA ILE A 188 0.89 20.71 -3.48
C ILE A 188 1.24 21.18 -4.89
N ILE A 189 0.25 21.53 -5.73
CA ILE A 189 0.50 21.99 -7.10
C ILE A 189 1.39 23.24 -7.12
N SER A 190 1.08 24.25 -6.30
CA SER A 190 1.91 25.47 -6.25
C SER A 190 3.36 25.23 -5.84
N ILE A 191 3.64 24.19 -5.04
CA ILE A 191 5.02 23.80 -4.70
C ILE A 191 5.70 23.23 -5.95
N LEU A 192 5.01 22.36 -6.68
CA LEU A 192 5.52 21.64 -7.84
C LEU A 192 5.75 22.53 -9.07
N GLU A 193 4.88 23.52 -9.29
CA GLU A 193 5.03 24.48 -10.39
C GLU A 193 6.34 25.28 -10.32
N ASN A 194 6.96 25.35 -9.14
CA ASN A 194 8.24 26.02 -8.92
C ASN A 194 9.45 25.08 -9.05
N LEU A 195 9.24 23.79 -9.34
CA LEU A 195 10.30 22.81 -9.49
C LEU A 195 10.56 22.50 -10.97
N PRO A 196 11.82 22.24 -11.35
CA PRO A 196 12.12 21.74 -12.68
C PRO A 196 11.57 20.32 -12.84
N VAL A 197 10.96 20.04 -13.99
CA VAL A 197 10.54 18.68 -14.36
C VAL A 197 11.76 17.91 -14.84
N ASN A 198 12.21 16.94 -14.04
CA ASN A 198 13.37 16.07 -14.29
C ASN A 198 13.21 14.75 -13.50
N ASP A 199 14.23 13.88 -13.55
CA ASP A 199 14.21 12.58 -12.86
C ASP A 199 13.87 12.68 -11.36
N ASN A 200 14.39 13.69 -10.64
CA ASN A 200 14.12 13.84 -9.22
C ASN A 200 12.63 14.13 -8.95
N LEU A 201 12.02 15.00 -9.77
CA LEU A 201 10.59 15.25 -9.65
C LEU A 201 9.80 13.99 -9.97
N VAL A 202 10.19 13.27 -11.03
CA VAL A 202 9.46 12.08 -11.47
C VAL A 202 9.53 10.97 -10.42
N TYR A 203 10.71 10.55 -9.99
CA TYR A 203 10.85 9.41 -9.09
C TYR A 203 10.39 9.73 -7.66
N GLU A 204 10.57 10.96 -7.18
CA GLU A 204 10.27 11.29 -5.78
C GLU A 204 8.85 11.83 -5.57
N LEU A 205 8.26 12.52 -6.55
CA LEU A 205 7.03 13.30 -6.34
C LEU A 205 5.83 12.80 -7.17
N VAL A 206 6.05 12.17 -8.33
CA VAL A 206 4.93 11.63 -9.13
C VAL A 206 4.16 10.52 -8.40
N PRO A 207 4.82 9.55 -7.72
CA PRO A 207 4.09 8.56 -6.93
C PRO A 207 3.20 9.19 -5.86
N ASP A 208 3.67 10.27 -5.23
CA ASP A 208 2.90 11.00 -4.22
C ASP A 208 1.67 11.71 -4.83
N LEU A 209 1.78 12.25 -6.04
CA LEU A 209 0.64 12.86 -6.74
C LEU A 209 -0.40 11.82 -7.15
N VAL A 210 0.07 10.69 -7.67
CA VAL A 210 -0.75 9.55 -8.04
C VAL A 210 -1.50 9.02 -6.82
N TYR A 211 -0.82 8.89 -5.67
CA TYR A 211 -1.42 8.51 -4.38
C TYR A 211 -2.62 9.40 -4.01
N THR A 212 -2.60 10.70 -4.32
CA THR A 212 -3.70 11.61 -3.92
C THR A 212 -5.03 11.29 -4.61
N ARG A 213 -5.02 10.64 -5.78
CA ARG A 213 -6.19 10.52 -6.70
C ARG A 213 -6.95 11.84 -6.93
N ASN A 214 -6.30 12.99 -6.71
CA ASN A 214 -6.93 14.28 -6.88
C ASN A 214 -6.83 14.73 -8.34
N LYS A 215 -7.94 15.25 -8.89
CA LYS A 215 -8.02 15.70 -10.28
C LYS A 215 -6.96 16.74 -10.63
N ALA A 216 -6.70 17.71 -9.76
CA ALA A 216 -5.69 18.75 -10.00
C ALA A 216 -4.25 18.19 -10.05
N ALA A 217 -3.95 17.16 -9.25
CA ALA A 217 -2.69 16.45 -9.31
C ALA A 217 -2.53 15.70 -10.64
N PHE A 218 -3.58 15.02 -11.09
CA PHE A 218 -3.57 14.30 -12.37
C PHE A 218 -3.49 15.28 -13.55
N ASP A 219 -4.17 16.42 -13.49
CA ASP A 219 -4.08 17.47 -14.51
C ASP A 219 -2.65 18.02 -14.62
N TYR A 220 -1.98 18.25 -13.48
CA TYR A 220 -0.57 18.61 -13.46
C TYR A 220 0.31 17.54 -14.11
N LEU A 221 0.10 16.26 -13.80
CA LEU A 221 0.83 15.16 -14.44
C LEU A 221 0.59 15.10 -15.95
N PHE A 222 -0.61 15.42 -16.43
CA PHE A 222 -0.88 15.55 -17.85
C PHE A 222 -0.12 16.72 -18.50
N THR A 223 0.18 17.80 -17.78
CA THR A 223 1.06 18.85 -18.33
C THR A 223 2.46 18.33 -18.64
N ILE A 224 2.98 17.42 -17.79
CA ILE A 224 4.27 16.77 -18.00
C ILE A 224 4.18 15.77 -19.16
N ILE A 225 3.12 14.96 -19.21
CA ILE A 225 2.87 14.02 -20.31
C ILE A 225 2.81 14.74 -21.65
N ASN A 226 2.18 15.92 -21.72
CA ASN A 226 2.05 16.71 -22.94
C ASN A 226 3.29 17.54 -23.30
N SER A 227 4.29 17.61 -22.42
CA SER A 227 5.55 18.32 -22.67
C SER A 227 6.49 17.52 -23.56
N ASN A 228 7.25 18.22 -24.41
CA ASN A 228 8.31 17.63 -25.24
C ASN A 228 9.72 17.90 -24.67
N GLU A 229 9.82 18.32 -23.40
CA GLU A 229 11.09 18.50 -22.72
C GLU A 229 11.74 17.15 -22.37
N ASN A 230 13.02 17.01 -22.71
CA ASN A 230 13.80 15.78 -22.53
C ASN A 230 14.73 15.86 -21.31
N ASN A 231 14.19 16.23 -20.15
CA ASN A 231 14.97 16.46 -18.93
C ASN A 231 15.10 15.23 -18.02
N CYS A 232 14.66 14.05 -18.47
CA CYS A 232 14.74 12.78 -17.74
C CYS A 232 15.74 11.84 -18.42
N THR A 233 16.14 10.78 -17.73
CA THR A 233 17.15 9.81 -18.22
C THR A 233 16.57 8.44 -18.53
N SER A 234 17.14 7.80 -19.55
CA SER A 234 16.81 6.42 -19.92
C SER A 234 17.06 5.43 -18.77
N PRO A 235 16.31 4.32 -18.69
CA PRO A 235 16.53 3.29 -17.67
C PRO A 235 17.87 2.56 -17.80
N ASP A 236 18.53 2.65 -18.96
CA ASP A 236 19.80 1.98 -19.23
C ASP A 236 20.96 2.70 -18.51
N PRO A 237 21.54 2.11 -17.45
CA PRO A 237 22.63 2.74 -16.70
C PRO A 237 23.94 2.76 -17.49
N ASP A 238 24.08 1.92 -18.53
CA ASP A 238 25.28 1.87 -19.36
C ASP A 238 25.24 2.91 -20.49
N ASN A 239 24.05 3.47 -20.77
CA ASN A 239 23.83 4.46 -21.82
C ASN A 239 22.73 5.45 -21.44
N GLU A 240 23.03 6.31 -20.46
CA GLU A 240 22.15 7.40 -20.05
C GLU A 240 21.94 8.41 -21.19
N VAL A 241 20.76 8.40 -21.79
CA VAL A 241 20.33 9.38 -22.79
C VAL A 241 19.15 10.19 -22.26
N ALA A 242 19.08 11.45 -22.69
CA ALA A 242 17.98 12.35 -22.40
C ALA A 242 16.68 11.88 -23.09
N ILE A 243 15.63 11.68 -22.31
CA ILE A 243 14.29 11.24 -22.77
C ILE A 243 13.19 12.17 -22.25
N LEU A 244 12.01 12.06 -22.85
CA LEU A 244 10.82 12.78 -22.37
C LEU A 244 10.42 12.27 -20.99
N CYS A 245 10.25 13.18 -20.03
CA CYS A 245 9.72 12.82 -18.71
C CYS A 245 8.30 12.23 -18.78
N GLY A 246 7.54 12.56 -19.83
CA GLY A 246 6.23 11.99 -20.09
C GLY A 246 6.21 10.47 -20.16
N TYR A 247 7.30 9.81 -20.59
CA TYR A 247 7.38 8.34 -20.59
C TYR A 247 7.29 7.76 -19.18
N ARG A 248 8.00 8.35 -18.23
CA ARG A 248 8.01 7.91 -16.83
C ARG A 248 6.72 8.26 -16.11
N VAL A 249 6.21 9.47 -16.33
CA VAL A 249 4.92 9.87 -15.75
C VAL A 249 3.78 8.98 -16.23
N MET A 250 3.81 8.56 -17.50
CA MET A 250 2.83 7.63 -18.06
C MET A 250 2.81 6.28 -17.31
N GLU A 251 3.97 5.73 -16.93
CA GLU A 251 4.08 4.47 -16.17
C GLU A 251 3.32 4.56 -14.84
N TYR A 252 3.48 5.67 -14.12
CA TYR A 252 2.78 5.89 -12.85
C TYR A 252 1.30 6.25 -13.03
N LEU A 253 0.95 7.00 -14.08
CA LEU A 253 -0.40 7.56 -14.21
C LEU A 253 -1.39 6.57 -14.83
N ALA A 254 -1.00 5.88 -15.90
CA ALA A 254 -1.91 5.08 -16.72
C ALA A 254 -2.69 4.00 -15.94
N PRO A 255 -2.09 3.27 -14.98
CA PRO A 255 -2.81 2.26 -14.20
C PRO A 255 -3.94 2.80 -13.33
N HIS A 256 -4.04 4.13 -13.15
CA HIS A 256 -5.01 4.76 -12.27
C HIS A 256 -6.05 5.61 -13.00
N LEU A 257 -6.10 5.54 -14.34
CA LEU A 257 -7.11 6.21 -15.16
C LEU A 257 -8.18 5.21 -15.59
N THR A 258 -9.45 5.63 -15.59
CA THR A 258 -10.54 4.81 -16.14
C THR A 258 -10.59 4.93 -17.67
N ALA A 259 -10.86 3.82 -18.37
CA ALA A 259 -11.11 3.78 -19.81
C ALA A 259 -9.98 4.35 -20.71
N GLN A 260 -8.75 4.40 -20.20
CA GLN A 260 -7.56 4.76 -20.96
C GLN A 260 -7.17 3.63 -21.95
N PRO A 261 -6.47 3.93 -23.07
CA PRO A 261 -6.30 2.98 -24.18
C PRO A 261 -5.14 2.00 -24.02
N LEU A 262 -4.21 2.26 -23.10
CA LEU A 262 -2.98 1.50 -22.92
C LEU A 262 -3.25 0.22 -22.13
N PRO A 263 -2.64 -0.91 -22.50
CA PRO A 263 -2.72 -2.14 -21.72
C PRO A 263 -2.01 -1.98 -20.37
N THR A 264 -2.61 -2.53 -19.32
CA THR A 264 -1.99 -2.66 -18.00
C THR A 264 -2.10 -4.11 -17.51
N GLU A 265 -1.07 -4.60 -16.84
CA GLU A 265 -0.99 -5.95 -16.24
C GLU A 265 -0.48 -5.79 -14.81
N ASP A 266 -1.17 -6.40 -13.85
CA ASP A 266 -0.83 -6.33 -12.41
C ASP A 266 -0.61 -4.90 -11.85
N GLY A 267 -1.29 -3.91 -12.43
CA GLY A 267 -1.15 -2.50 -12.03
C GLY A 267 0.04 -1.77 -12.66
N GLU A 268 0.74 -2.41 -13.61
CA GLU A 268 1.86 -1.84 -14.35
C GLU A 268 1.49 -1.65 -15.82
N LEU A 269 2.18 -0.72 -16.49
CA LEU A 269 2.01 -0.46 -17.92
C LEU A 269 2.66 -1.58 -18.76
N ALA A 270 1.90 -2.24 -19.64
CA ALA A 270 2.35 -3.39 -20.40
C ALA A 270 2.57 -3.05 -21.90
N VAL A 271 3.53 -2.16 -22.21
CA VAL A 271 3.78 -1.68 -23.58
C VAL A 271 5.23 -1.89 -24.04
N ASP A 272 5.39 -2.31 -25.29
CA ASP A 272 6.72 -2.44 -25.92
C ASP A 272 7.19 -1.14 -26.59
N ASN A 273 6.25 -0.31 -27.06
CA ASN A 273 6.54 0.92 -27.81
C ASN A 273 6.07 2.15 -27.02
N TYR A 274 6.95 2.67 -26.17
CA TYR A 274 6.69 3.83 -25.32
C TYR A 274 6.39 5.11 -26.11
N GLU A 275 7.00 5.29 -27.29
CA GLU A 275 6.72 6.46 -28.13
C GLU A 275 5.28 6.43 -28.62
N GLN A 276 4.84 5.30 -29.15
CA GLN A 276 3.45 5.13 -29.59
C GLN A 276 2.47 5.24 -28.41
N ALA A 277 2.76 4.58 -27.29
CA ALA A 277 1.91 4.64 -26.09
C ALA A 277 1.74 6.08 -25.57
N LEU A 278 2.81 6.88 -25.55
CA LEU A 278 2.72 8.28 -25.15
C LEU A 278 1.84 9.09 -26.10
N GLN A 279 1.95 8.87 -27.43
CA GLN A 279 1.08 9.56 -28.40
C GLN A 279 -0.38 9.16 -28.26
N GLU A 280 -0.66 7.87 -28.04
CA GLU A 280 -2.01 7.36 -27.81
C GLU A 280 -2.64 7.98 -26.54
N LEU A 281 -1.89 8.03 -25.44
CA LEU A 281 -2.37 8.64 -24.19
C LEU A 281 -2.61 10.15 -24.33
N ARG A 282 -1.72 10.88 -25.03
CA ARG A 282 -1.90 12.30 -25.34
C ARG A 282 -3.17 12.54 -26.17
N ALA A 283 -3.36 11.75 -27.23
CA ALA A 283 -4.54 11.85 -28.09
C ALA A 283 -5.83 11.51 -27.33
N TRP A 284 -5.79 10.49 -26.47
CA TRP A 284 -6.92 10.15 -25.61
C TRP A 284 -7.25 11.28 -24.63
N HIS A 285 -6.26 11.83 -23.93
CA HIS A 285 -6.46 12.91 -22.96
C HIS A 285 -7.01 14.18 -23.64
N ALA A 286 -6.54 14.52 -24.84
CA ALA A 286 -7.07 15.65 -25.60
C ALA A 286 -8.59 15.55 -25.88
N ASN A 287 -9.13 14.33 -25.94
CA ASN A 287 -10.56 14.09 -26.14
C ASN A 287 -11.35 13.92 -24.82
N HIS A 288 -10.67 13.72 -23.68
CA HIS A 288 -11.29 13.43 -22.38
C HIS A 288 -10.85 14.37 -21.24
N GLN A 289 -10.28 15.53 -21.57
CA GLN A 289 -9.68 16.44 -20.58
C GLN A 289 -10.65 16.83 -19.45
N SER A 290 -11.94 16.94 -19.77
CA SER A 290 -12.99 17.33 -18.81
C SER A 290 -13.66 16.17 -18.07
N ASP A 291 -13.53 14.94 -18.56
CA ASP A 291 -14.38 13.81 -18.14
C ASP A 291 -13.64 12.47 -17.95
N TYR A 292 -12.30 12.46 -18.05
CA TYR A 292 -11.54 11.29 -17.63
C TYR A 292 -11.79 10.97 -16.15
N GLY A 293 -11.96 9.68 -15.85
CA GLY A 293 -12.10 9.22 -14.48
C GLY A 293 -10.77 8.76 -13.88
N ILE A 294 -10.72 8.78 -12.56
CA ILE A 294 -9.59 8.30 -11.76
C ILE A 294 -10.08 7.08 -10.98
N LEU A 295 -9.28 6.01 -10.94
CA LEU A 295 -9.57 4.85 -10.12
C LEU A 295 -9.34 5.18 -8.65
N GLU A 296 -10.40 5.06 -7.85
CA GLU A 296 -10.35 5.40 -6.42
C GLU A 296 -9.78 4.27 -5.54
N GLU A 297 -9.76 3.05 -6.07
CA GLU A 297 -9.26 1.85 -5.42
C GLU A 297 -7.72 1.86 -5.32
N GLY A 298 -7.19 1.14 -4.34
CA GLY A 298 -5.76 1.05 -4.06
C GLY A 298 -5.16 2.28 -3.37
N TYR A 299 -4.06 2.05 -2.67
CA TYR A 299 -3.28 3.08 -2.01
C TYR A 299 -2.64 4.05 -3.01
#